data_AF-B6RCM8-F1
#
_entry.id   AF-B6RCM8-F1
#
_cell.length_a   1.000
_cell.length_b   1.000
_cell.length_c   1.000
_cell.angle_alpha   90.00
_cell.angle_beta   90.00
_cell.angle_gamma   90.00
#
_symmetry.space_group_name_H-M   'P 1'
#
loop_
_entity.id
_entity.type
_entity.pdbx_description
1 polymer ?
#
loop_
_entity_poly.entity_id
_entity_poly.type
_entity_poly.pdbx_seq_one_letter_code
_entity_poly.pdbx_strand_id
1 'polypeptide(L)'
;MAVLSGAAVPLLLLGVLGGVGAVLKPHVLLQAEFYQRSEGPDKAWAQFGLHFDADELFHVELDAAQTVWRLPEFGRFASFEAQGALQNMAVGKQNLEVMISNSNRSQQDFVTPELALFPAEAVSLEEPNVLICYADKFWPPVATMEWRRNGAVVSEGVYDSVYYGRPDLLFRKFSYLPFVPQRGDVYSCAVRHWGAEGPVQRMWEPEVPEPPSESSATLWCAVGLAVGIAGIAAGTALILRAVRRNAANRQPGLL
;
A
#
# COMPACT_ATOMS: atom_id res chain seq x y z
N MET A 1 82.10 -16.43 7.97
CA MET A 1 82.00 -15.77 9.29
C MET A 1 80.97 -14.66 9.18
N ALA A 2 80.17 -14.49 10.24
CA ALA A 2 78.98 -13.65 10.44
C ALA A 2 79.04 -12.24 9.78
N VAL A 3 77.92 -11.56 9.47
CA VAL A 3 76.81 -11.20 10.36
C VAL A 3 75.55 -10.85 9.53
N LEU A 4 74.39 -11.26 10.06
CA LEU A 4 73.03 -10.89 9.66
C LEU A 4 72.75 -9.39 9.86
N SER A 5 72.02 -8.77 8.93
CA SER A 5 71.09 -7.69 9.26
C SER A 5 70.00 -7.64 8.19
N GLY A 6 68.86 -8.25 8.52
CA GLY A 6 67.64 -8.12 7.73
C GLY A 6 66.97 -6.80 8.03
N ALA A 7 66.86 -5.94 7.02
CA ALA A 7 65.94 -4.81 7.05
C ALA A 7 64.59 -5.29 6.51
N ALA A 8 63.64 -5.54 7.40
CA ALA A 8 62.24 -5.71 7.03
C ALA A 8 61.71 -4.36 6.52
N VAL A 9 61.35 -4.30 5.24
CA VAL A 9 60.63 -3.16 4.65
C VAL A 9 59.17 -3.28 5.11
N PRO A 10 58.61 -2.31 5.85
CA PRO A 10 57.20 -2.36 6.19
C PRO A 10 56.41 -2.02 4.92
N LEU A 11 55.63 -3.00 4.45
CA LEU A 11 54.65 -2.82 3.39
C LEU A 11 53.54 -1.91 3.93
N LEU A 12 53.59 -0.62 3.60
CA LEU A 12 52.49 0.32 3.84
C LEU A 12 51.33 -0.08 2.91
N LEU A 13 50.44 -0.93 3.41
CA LEU A 13 49.10 -1.08 2.88
C LEU A 13 48.37 0.26 3.05
N LEU A 14 48.36 1.08 1.99
CA LEU A 14 47.35 2.12 1.85
C LEU A 14 45.99 1.41 1.72
N GLY A 15 45.36 1.16 2.86
CA GLY A 15 43.92 0.95 2.90
C GLY A 15 43.26 2.23 2.42
N VAL A 16 42.85 2.27 1.14
CA VAL A 16 41.84 3.22 0.70
C VAL A 16 40.58 2.81 1.45
N LEU A 17 40.37 3.40 2.62
CA LEU A 17 39.04 3.55 3.18
C LEU A 17 38.27 4.38 2.15
N GLY A 18 37.65 3.68 1.20
CA GLY A 18 36.58 4.23 0.40
C GLY A 18 35.51 4.65 1.39
N GLY A 19 35.59 5.90 1.86
CA GLY A 19 34.52 6.53 2.59
C GLY A 19 33.30 6.40 1.71
N VAL A 20 32.35 5.57 2.13
CA VAL A 20 30.99 5.61 1.61
C VAL A 20 30.49 6.99 2.04
N GLY A 21 30.72 7.99 1.19
CA GLY A 21 30.17 9.32 1.41
C GLY A 21 28.68 9.14 1.53
N ALA A 22 28.12 9.41 2.70
CA ALA A 22 26.69 9.44 2.88
C ALA A 22 26.13 10.47 1.90
N VAL A 23 25.41 10.00 0.88
CA VAL A 23 24.69 10.90 -0.02
C VAL A 23 23.53 11.46 0.80
N LEU A 24 23.65 12.73 1.21
CA LEU A 24 22.55 13.46 1.82
C LEU A 24 21.45 13.62 0.75
N LYS A 25 20.36 12.87 0.88
CA LYS A 25 19.17 13.07 0.04
C LYS A 25 18.42 14.29 0.60
N PRO A 26 18.15 15.33 -0.20
CA PRO A 26 17.38 16.46 0.28
C PRO A 26 15.95 16.02 0.60
N HIS A 27 15.41 16.54 1.70
CA HIS A 27 14.02 16.39 2.09
C HIS A 27 13.21 17.60 1.61
N VAL A 28 11.94 17.40 1.29
CA VAL A 28 11.05 18.45 0.78
C VAL A 28 9.94 18.72 1.79
N LEU A 29 9.93 19.94 2.32
CA LEU A 29 8.80 20.48 3.08
C LEU A 29 7.95 21.34 2.13
N LEU A 30 6.69 20.97 1.94
CA LEU A 30 5.75 21.63 1.03
C LEU A 30 4.54 22.15 1.79
N GLN A 31 4.37 23.48 1.79
CA GLN A 31 3.09 24.09 2.13
C GLN A 31 2.20 24.07 0.89
N ALA A 32 1.08 23.36 0.99
CA ALA A 32 0.09 23.26 -0.08
C ALA A 32 -1.18 23.98 0.35
N GLU A 33 -1.55 25.01 -0.39
CA GLU A 33 -2.77 25.77 -0.19
C GLU A 33 -3.46 26.04 -1.52
N PHE A 34 -4.78 26.03 -1.53
CA PHE A 34 -5.57 26.42 -2.69
C PHE A 34 -6.86 27.10 -2.27
N TYR A 35 -7.37 27.94 -3.17
CA TYR A 35 -8.71 28.51 -3.09
C TYR A 35 -9.36 28.34 -4.46
N GLN A 36 -10.63 27.94 -4.48
CA GLN A 36 -11.40 27.81 -5.70
C GLN A 36 -12.82 28.34 -5.49
N ARG A 37 -13.40 28.91 -6.55
CA ARG A 37 -14.84 29.06 -6.63
C ARG A 37 -15.45 27.71 -6.99
N SER A 38 -16.38 27.22 -6.18
CA SER A 38 -17.23 26.10 -6.61
C SER A 38 -18.48 26.65 -7.29
N GLU A 39 -19.20 25.80 -8.03
CA GLU A 39 -20.46 26.20 -8.65
C GLU A 39 -21.52 26.48 -7.58
N GLY A 40 -21.86 27.76 -7.41
CA GLY A 40 -22.86 28.27 -6.47
C GLY A 40 -22.42 29.62 -5.88
N PRO A 41 -23.35 30.58 -5.65
CA PRO A 41 -23.00 31.94 -5.23
C PRO A 41 -22.29 32.02 -3.86
N ASP A 42 -22.43 30.98 -3.01
CA ASP A 42 -21.95 30.99 -1.62
C ASP A 42 -20.97 29.86 -1.28
N LYS A 43 -20.53 29.06 -2.26
CA LYS A 43 -19.66 27.90 -2.01
C LYS A 43 -18.28 28.14 -2.61
N ALA A 44 -17.37 28.67 -1.80
CA ALA A 44 -15.95 28.63 -2.08
C ALA A 44 -15.30 27.49 -1.30
N TRP A 45 -14.34 26.81 -1.92
CA TRP A 45 -13.61 25.72 -1.29
C TRP A 45 -12.13 26.08 -1.20
N ALA A 46 -11.52 25.72 -0.09
CA ALA A 46 -10.16 26.10 0.21
C ALA A 46 -9.53 25.05 1.12
N GLN A 47 -8.21 24.92 1.05
CA GLN A 47 -7.44 24.04 1.91
C GLN A 47 -6.09 24.67 2.22
N PHE A 48 -5.59 24.39 3.42
CA PHE A 48 -4.21 24.66 3.82
C PHE A 48 -3.64 23.41 4.48
N GLY A 49 -2.44 22.99 4.09
CA GLY A 49 -1.74 21.90 4.75
C GLY A 49 -0.24 21.92 4.51
N LEU A 50 0.49 21.25 5.40
CA LEU A 50 1.93 21.10 5.33
C LEU A 50 2.28 19.63 5.11
N HIS A 51 3.20 19.38 4.18
CA HIS A 51 3.63 18.04 3.78
C HIS A 51 5.15 17.92 3.90
N PHE A 52 5.64 16.73 4.26
CA PHE A 52 7.05 16.37 4.31
C PHE A 52 7.28 15.12 3.47
N ASP A 53 8.18 15.18 2.48
CA ASP A 53 8.47 14.08 1.56
C ASP A 53 7.23 13.43 0.92
N ALA A 54 6.22 14.25 0.65
CA ALA A 54 4.92 13.91 0.07
C ALA A 54 3.88 13.29 1.02
N ASP A 55 4.20 13.13 2.31
CA ASP A 55 3.26 12.78 3.36
C ASP A 55 2.73 14.03 4.06
N GLU A 56 1.46 14.03 4.45
CA GLU A 56 0.86 15.12 5.21
C GLU A 56 1.37 15.12 6.65
N LEU A 57 1.81 16.29 7.14
CA LEU A 57 2.08 16.51 8.55
C LEU A 57 0.80 16.96 9.26
N PHE A 58 0.14 18.00 8.74
CA PHE A 58 -1.10 18.54 9.25
C PHE A 58 -1.86 19.32 8.17
N HIS A 59 -3.15 19.54 8.42
CA HIS A 59 -3.96 20.55 7.74
C HIS A 59 -4.61 21.49 8.75
N VAL A 60 -5.16 22.59 8.27
CA VAL A 60 -5.98 23.49 9.09
C VAL A 60 -7.43 23.33 8.70
N GLU A 61 -8.25 22.98 9.69
CA GLU A 61 -9.70 23.06 9.58
C GLU A 61 -10.09 24.54 9.63
N LEU A 62 -10.41 25.12 8.47
CA LEU A 62 -10.51 26.56 8.29
C LEU A 62 -11.70 27.15 9.06
N ASP A 63 -12.82 26.43 9.11
CA ASP A 63 -14.03 26.89 9.81
C ASP A 63 -13.86 26.80 11.33
N ALA A 64 -13.14 25.78 11.82
CA ALA A 64 -12.87 25.60 13.24
C ALA A 64 -11.65 26.40 13.73
N ALA A 65 -10.86 26.96 12.82
CA ALA A 65 -9.57 27.60 13.11
C ALA A 65 -8.63 26.68 13.92
N GLN A 66 -8.53 25.41 13.53
CA GLN A 66 -7.77 24.39 14.27
C GLN A 66 -6.78 23.65 13.39
N THR A 67 -5.59 23.42 13.95
CA THR A 67 -4.56 22.56 13.34
C THR A 67 -4.88 21.11 13.63
N VAL A 68 -5.05 20.31 12.58
CA VAL A 68 -5.33 18.88 12.65
C VAL A 68 -4.11 18.10 12.16
N TRP A 69 -3.45 17.39 13.06
CA TRP A 69 -2.28 16.58 12.75
C TRP A 69 -2.67 15.27 12.10
N ARG A 70 -1.97 14.88 11.02
CA ARG A 70 -2.21 13.60 10.33
C ARG A 70 -2.01 12.40 11.24
N LEU A 71 -0.95 12.47 12.06
CA LEU A 71 -0.69 11.57 13.17
C LEU A 71 -0.72 12.38 14.48
N PRO A 72 -1.53 12.00 15.48
CA PRO A 72 -1.64 12.74 16.73
C PRO A 72 -0.30 12.91 17.47
N GLU A 73 0.64 11.98 17.33
CA GLU A 73 1.96 12.09 17.95
C GLU A 73 2.76 13.30 17.47
N PHE A 74 2.56 13.79 16.25
CA PHE A 74 3.28 14.96 15.73
C PHE A 74 2.96 16.21 16.54
N GLY A 75 1.71 16.36 16.98
CA GLY A 75 1.27 17.47 17.84
C GLY A 75 1.88 17.46 19.25
N ARG A 76 2.61 16.40 19.63
CA ARG A 76 3.39 16.35 20.88
C ARG A 76 4.76 17.01 20.75
N PHE A 77 5.30 17.07 19.54
CA PHE A 77 6.66 17.56 19.27
C PHE A 77 6.67 18.90 18.54
N ALA A 78 5.57 19.24 17.86
CA ALA A 78 5.42 20.46 17.09
C ALA A 78 4.05 21.11 17.33
N SER A 79 3.97 22.40 17.04
CA SER A 79 2.74 23.19 17.06
C SER A 79 2.65 24.06 15.81
N PHE A 80 1.43 24.42 15.43
CA PHE A 80 1.17 25.39 14.37
C PHE A 80 -0.04 26.23 14.74
N GLU A 81 0.06 27.55 14.60
CA GLU A 81 -1.03 28.48 14.85
C GLU A 81 -1.90 28.63 13.60
N ALA A 82 -3.13 28.13 13.67
CA ALA A 82 -4.09 28.17 12.56
C ALA A 82 -4.34 29.59 12.03
N GLN A 83 -4.17 30.62 12.87
CA GLN A 83 -4.36 32.02 12.47
C GLN A 83 -3.46 32.42 11.29
N GLY A 84 -2.22 31.91 11.23
CA GLY A 84 -1.31 32.18 10.10
C GLY A 84 -1.85 31.61 8.79
N ALA A 85 -2.40 30.39 8.82
CA ALA A 85 -3.06 29.81 7.66
C ALA A 85 -4.29 30.62 7.24
N LEU A 86 -5.14 31.04 8.18
CA LEU A 86 -6.33 31.85 7.88
C LEU A 86 -5.98 33.18 7.20
N GLN A 87 -4.89 33.82 7.63
CA GLN A 87 -4.37 35.03 6.97
C GLN A 87 -3.90 34.74 5.54
N ASN A 88 -3.16 33.65 5.33
CA ASN A 88 -2.76 33.22 3.98
C ASN A 88 -3.99 32.94 3.10
N MET A 89 -5.00 32.25 3.62
CA MET A 89 -6.23 31.95 2.88
C MET A 89 -7.00 33.22 2.49
N ALA A 90 -7.03 34.24 3.34
CA ALA A 90 -7.65 35.52 3.02
C ALA A 90 -6.93 36.24 1.87
N VAL A 91 -5.59 36.22 1.88
CA VAL A 91 -4.77 36.77 0.78
C VAL A 91 -4.97 35.93 -0.49
N GLY A 92 -4.97 34.60 -0.38
CA GLY A 92 -5.20 33.67 -1.50
C GLY A 92 -6.54 33.90 -2.18
N LYS A 93 -7.61 34.13 -1.42
CA LYS A 93 -8.94 34.50 -1.95
C LYS A 93 -8.87 35.78 -2.79
N GLN A 94 -8.24 36.83 -2.28
CA GLN A 94 -8.10 38.10 -3.00
C GLN A 94 -7.27 37.93 -4.28
N ASN A 95 -6.16 37.18 -4.19
CA ASN A 95 -5.31 36.86 -5.33
C ASN A 95 -6.08 36.09 -6.40
N LEU A 96 -6.95 35.15 -6.02
CA LEU A 96 -7.78 34.41 -6.97
C LEU A 96 -8.72 35.35 -7.75
N GLU A 97 -9.39 36.29 -7.09
CA GLU A 97 -10.28 37.24 -7.79
C GLU A 97 -9.51 38.09 -8.80
N VAL A 98 -8.29 38.54 -8.44
CA VAL A 98 -7.40 39.27 -9.36
C VAL A 98 -6.97 38.37 -10.52
N MET A 99 -6.58 37.12 -10.27
CA MET A 99 -6.17 36.18 -11.32
C MET A 99 -7.32 35.87 -12.29
N ILE A 100 -8.53 35.66 -11.78
CA ILE A 100 -9.72 35.43 -12.62
C ILE A 100 -10.01 36.65 -13.50
N SER A 101 -9.85 37.87 -12.97
CA SER A 101 -9.99 39.08 -13.78
C SER A 101 -8.90 39.16 -14.86
N ASN A 102 -7.63 38.95 -14.49
CA ASN A 102 -6.49 39.07 -15.41
C ASN A 102 -6.49 38.00 -16.50
N SER A 103 -7.05 36.83 -16.24
CA SER A 103 -7.15 35.74 -17.21
C SER A 103 -8.37 35.85 -18.13
N ASN A 104 -9.11 36.96 -18.09
CA ASN A 104 -10.41 37.11 -18.75
C ASN A 104 -11.38 35.97 -18.40
N ARG A 105 -11.33 35.50 -17.15
CA ARG A 105 -12.18 34.44 -16.61
C ARG A 105 -12.01 33.09 -17.32
N SER A 106 -10.80 32.82 -17.81
CA SER A 106 -10.44 31.50 -18.34
C SER A 106 -10.65 30.41 -17.28
N GLN A 107 -11.13 29.25 -17.71
CA GLN A 107 -11.27 28.07 -16.86
C GLN A 107 -10.32 26.97 -17.33
N GLN A 108 -9.83 26.18 -16.39
CA GLN A 108 -9.05 24.99 -16.68
C GLN A 108 -9.99 23.81 -16.90
N ASP A 109 -9.70 22.99 -17.91
CA ASP A 109 -10.47 21.78 -18.18
C ASP A 109 -10.40 20.79 -17.02
N PHE A 110 -11.51 20.09 -16.78
CA PHE A 110 -11.57 19.05 -15.76
C PHE A 110 -10.76 17.83 -16.19
N VAL A 111 -10.04 17.25 -15.25
CA VAL A 111 -9.27 16.02 -15.43
C VAL A 111 -9.82 14.96 -14.48
N THR A 112 -10.36 13.89 -15.06
CA THR A 112 -10.94 12.75 -14.36
C THR A 112 -9.88 11.99 -13.54
N PRO A 113 -10.20 11.49 -12.32
CA PRO A 113 -9.25 10.71 -11.53
C PRO A 113 -8.96 9.33 -12.11
N GLU A 114 -7.69 8.94 -12.04
CA GLU A 114 -7.28 7.55 -12.14
C GLU A 114 -7.37 6.87 -10.77
N LEU A 115 -7.92 5.66 -10.69
CA LEU A 115 -8.13 4.96 -9.43
C LEU A 115 -7.28 3.68 -9.33
N ALA A 116 -6.65 3.51 -8.16
CA ALA A 116 -6.08 2.25 -7.72
C ALA A 116 -6.72 1.81 -6.39
N LEU A 117 -6.90 0.50 -6.22
CA LEU A 117 -7.51 -0.10 -5.05
C LEU A 117 -6.64 -1.27 -4.59
N PHE A 118 -6.12 -1.21 -3.37
CA PHE A 118 -5.17 -2.19 -2.86
C PHE A 118 -5.21 -2.27 -1.33
N PRO A 119 -4.92 -3.43 -0.73
CA PRO A 119 -4.83 -3.57 0.72
C PRO A 119 -3.52 -2.96 1.23
N ALA A 120 -3.52 -2.48 2.48
CA ALA A 120 -2.34 -1.93 3.13
C ALA A 120 -1.28 -3.01 3.37
N GLU A 121 -1.72 -4.23 3.71
CA GLU A 121 -0.87 -5.39 3.97
C GLU A 121 -1.32 -6.60 3.16
N ALA A 122 -0.49 -7.65 3.12
CA ALA A 122 -0.86 -8.92 2.51
C ALA A 122 -2.15 -9.47 3.14
N VAL A 123 -3.05 -10.00 2.31
CA VAL A 123 -4.37 -10.42 2.77
C VAL A 123 -4.29 -11.79 3.46
N SER A 124 -4.71 -11.82 4.72
CA SER A 124 -5.06 -13.04 5.45
C SER A 124 -6.55 -13.01 5.75
N LEU A 125 -7.25 -14.13 5.54
CA LEU A 125 -8.68 -14.21 5.87
C LEU A 125 -8.88 -14.06 7.38
N GLU A 126 -9.97 -13.40 7.77
CA GLU A 126 -10.38 -13.20 9.17
C GLU A 126 -9.45 -12.31 10.01
N GLU A 127 -8.35 -11.81 9.44
CA GLU A 127 -7.45 -10.86 10.09
C GLU A 127 -7.78 -9.41 9.66
N PRO A 128 -7.80 -8.44 10.59
CA PRO A 128 -8.04 -7.04 10.25
C PRO A 128 -7.00 -6.48 9.27
N ASN A 129 -7.47 -5.69 8.30
CA ASN A 129 -6.63 -5.00 7.32
C ASN A 129 -7.30 -3.65 6.95
N VAL A 130 -6.65 -2.85 6.11
CA VAL A 130 -7.17 -1.58 5.59
C VAL A 130 -7.13 -1.63 4.06
N LEU A 131 -8.26 -1.41 3.42
CA LEU A 131 -8.34 -1.25 1.97
C LEU A 131 -8.14 0.23 1.62
N ILE A 132 -7.23 0.51 0.70
CA ILE A 132 -6.83 1.86 0.33
C ILE A 132 -7.33 2.15 -1.08
N CYS A 133 -8.15 3.19 -1.20
CA CYS A 133 -8.53 3.77 -2.48
C CYS A 133 -7.66 5.00 -2.75
N TYR A 134 -6.88 4.94 -3.81
CA TYR A 134 -6.02 6.02 -4.27
C TYR A 134 -6.62 6.64 -5.54
N ALA A 135 -7.06 7.89 -5.43
CA ALA A 135 -7.49 8.71 -6.56
C ALA A 135 -6.34 9.64 -6.95
N ASP A 136 -5.89 9.58 -8.20
CA ASP A 136 -4.72 10.30 -8.69
C ASP A 136 -5.02 11.14 -9.93
N LYS A 137 -4.15 12.13 -10.16
CA LYS A 137 -4.09 12.98 -11.36
C LYS A 137 -5.40 13.66 -11.74
N PHE A 138 -6.15 14.17 -10.77
CA PHE A 138 -7.42 14.85 -11.05
C PHE A 138 -7.36 16.37 -10.84
N TRP A 139 -8.24 17.09 -11.53
CA TRP A 139 -8.46 18.53 -11.38
C TRP A 139 -9.92 18.87 -11.69
N PRO A 140 -10.61 19.73 -10.92
CA PRO A 140 -10.15 20.44 -9.72
C PRO A 140 -10.10 19.52 -8.49
N PRO A 141 -9.60 19.99 -7.32
CA PRO A 141 -9.59 19.24 -6.05
C PRO A 141 -10.99 19.08 -5.45
N VAL A 142 -11.89 18.43 -6.18
CA VAL A 142 -13.26 18.09 -5.77
C VAL A 142 -13.54 16.63 -6.09
N ALA A 143 -13.37 15.76 -5.09
CA ALA A 143 -13.60 14.33 -5.23
C ALA A 143 -14.37 13.80 -4.03
N THR A 144 -15.57 13.26 -4.28
CA THR A 144 -16.37 12.56 -3.26
C THR A 144 -16.14 11.05 -3.40
N MET A 145 -15.58 10.44 -2.37
CA MET A 145 -15.24 9.01 -2.34
C MET A 145 -16.32 8.23 -1.58
N GLU A 146 -16.76 7.10 -2.11
CA GLU A 146 -17.82 6.26 -1.53
C GLU A 146 -17.38 4.80 -1.58
N TRP A 147 -17.40 4.14 -0.43
CA TRP A 147 -17.09 2.70 -0.33
C TRP A 147 -18.36 1.87 -0.41
N ARG A 148 -18.26 0.71 -1.07
CA ARG A 148 -19.30 -0.31 -1.04
C ARG A 148 -18.71 -1.69 -0.79
N ARG A 149 -19.42 -2.51 -0.03
CA ARG A 149 -19.18 -3.93 0.17
C ARG A 149 -20.42 -4.69 -0.32
N ASN A 150 -20.23 -5.60 -1.27
CA ASN A 150 -21.31 -6.39 -1.87
C ASN A 150 -22.47 -5.51 -2.39
N GLY A 151 -22.14 -4.35 -2.95
CA GLY A 151 -23.08 -3.35 -3.48
C GLY A 151 -23.67 -2.37 -2.44
N ALA A 152 -23.59 -2.68 -1.15
CA ALA A 152 -24.09 -1.83 -0.06
C ALA A 152 -23.04 -0.79 0.36
N VAL A 153 -23.47 0.46 0.60
CA VAL A 153 -22.58 1.55 1.04
C VAL A 153 -22.05 1.27 2.44
N VAL A 154 -20.75 1.48 2.65
CA VAL A 154 -20.08 1.35 3.94
C VAL A 154 -19.37 2.67 4.27
N SER A 155 -19.62 3.19 5.46
CA SER A 155 -19.00 4.43 5.96
C SER A 155 -18.38 4.28 7.35
N GLU A 156 -18.64 3.17 8.04
CA GLU A 156 -18.09 2.92 9.37
C GLU A 156 -16.57 2.77 9.31
N GLY A 157 -15.85 3.54 10.13
CA GLY A 157 -14.40 3.54 10.18
C GLY A 157 -13.70 4.13 8.95
N VAL A 158 -14.46 4.58 7.94
CA VAL A 158 -13.89 5.20 6.74
C VAL A 158 -13.21 6.52 7.10
N TYR A 159 -12.00 6.70 6.60
CA TYR A 159 -11.25 7.94 6.72
C TYR A 159 -10.83 8.42 5.34
N ASP A 160 -11.11 9.70 5.04
CA ASP A 160 -10.66 10.37 3.82
C ASP A 160 -9.54 11.35 4.16
N SER A 161 -8.47 11.35 3.37
CA SER A 161 -7.39 12.31 3.52
C SER A 161 -7.76 13.69 2.98
N VAL A 162 -6.93 14.70 3.23
CA VAL A 162 -6.97 15.96 2.46
C VAL A 162 -6.56 15.76 1.01
N TYR A 163 -6.62 16.82 0.20
CA TYR A 163 -6.06 16.80 -1.16
C TYR A 163 -4.55 17.05 -1.13
N TYR A 164 -3.79 16.19 -1.81
CA TYR A 164 -2.35 16.30 -1.93
C TYR A 164 -2.03 16.90 -3.30
N GLY A 165 -1.30 18.01 -3.31
CA GLY A 165 -0.80 18.61 -4.54
C GLY A 165 0.30 17.75 -5.16
N ARG A 166 0.37 17.74 -6.48
CA ARG A 166 1.42 17.07 -7.26
C ARG A 166 2.29 18.09 -7.99
N PRO A 167 3.52 17.70 -8.42
CA PRO A 167 4.39 18.58 -9.20
C PRO A 167 3.79 19.04 -10.55
N ASP A 168 2.84 18.29 -11.09
CA ASP A 168 2.11 18.58 -12.34
C ASP A 168 0.87 19.48 -12.11
N LEU A 169 0.69 20.04 -10.91
CA LEU A 169 -0.45 20.86 -10.48
C LEU A 169 -1.80 20.12 -10.44
N LEU A 170 -1.80 18.80 -10.60
CA LEU A 170 -2.96 17.96 -10.35
C LEU A 170 -3.02 17.55 -8.87
N PHE A 171 -4.10 16.90 -8.49
CA PHE A 171 -4.31 16.42 -7.13
C PHE A 171 -4.36 14.91 -7.05
N ARG A 172 -4.07 14.43 -5.84
CA ARG A 172 -4.33 13.07 -5.40
C ARG A 172 -5.02 13.07 -4.04
N LYS A 173 -5.79 12.03 -3.74
CA LYS A 173 -6.53 11.86 -2.48
C LYS A 173 -6.60 10.38 -2.13
N PHE A 174 -6.58 10.09 -0.84
CA PHE A 174 -6.69 8.74 -0.31
C PHE A 174 -7.99 8.59 0.48
N SER A 175 -8.59 7.41 0.39
CA SER A 175 -9.62 6.95 1.31
C SER A 175 -9.24 5.58 1.85
N TYR A 176 -9.55 5.35 3.12
CA TYR A 176 -9.14 4.17 3.87
C TYR A 176 -10.37 3.50 4.46
N LEU A 177 -10.55 2.22 4.19
CA LEU A 177 -11.62 1.40 4.75
C LEU A 177 -11.02 0.28 5.60
N PRO A 178 -11.10 0.36 6.93
CA PRO A 178 -10.82 -0.78 7.79
C PRO A 178 -11.80 -1.92 7.46
N PHE A 179 -11.28 -3.13 7.27
CA PHE A 179 -12.09 -4.29 6.94
C PHE A 179 -11.48 -5.58 7.49
N VAL A 180 -12.31 -6.62 7.59
CA VAL A 180 -11.85 -7.99 7.84
C VAL A 180 -12.16 -8.78 6.56
N PRO A 181 -11.14 -9.23 5.80
CA PRO A 181 -11.34 -9.95 4.55
C PRO A 181 -12.11 -11.24 4.78
N GLN A 182 -13.18 -11.45 4.00
CA GLN A 182 -13.87 -12.74 3.91
C GLN A 182 -13.92 -13.21 2.46
N ARG A 183 -13.93 -14.52 2.28
CA ARG A 183 -14.03 -15.11 0.95
C ARG A 183 -15.38 -14.74 0.31
N GLY A 184 -15.32 -14.26 -0.92
CA GLY A 184 -16.51 -13.89 -1.70
C GLY A 184 -17.02 -12.47 -1.45
N ASP A 185 -16.40 -11.72 -0.53
CA ASP A 185 -16.66 -10.28 -0.44
C ASP A 185 -16.08 -9.55 -1.64
N VAL A 186 -16.89 -8.63 -2.18
CA VAL A 186 -16.48 -7.71 -3.23
C VAL A 186 -16.55 -6.28 -2.70
N TYR A 187 -15.41 -5.61 -2.71
CA TYR A 187 -15.31 -4.21 -2.31
C TYR A 187 -15.23 -3.33 -3.54
N SER A 188 -15.71 -2.09 -3.41
CA SER A 188 -15.49 -1.08 -4.43
C SER A 188 -15.36 0.30 -3.84
N CYS A 189 -14.53 1.12 -4.49
CA CYS A 189 -14.40 2.54 -4.24
C CYS A 189 -14.92 3.28 -5.48
N ALA A 190 -15.92 4.12 -5.28
CA ALA A 190 -16.51 4.98 -6.30
C ALA A 190 -16.13 6.44 -6.01
N VAL A 191 -15.64 7.16 -7.02
CA VAL A 191 -15.21 8.55 -6.90
C VAL A 191 -16.04 9.41 -7.86
N ARG A 192 -16.84 10.31 -7.30
CA ARG A 192 -17.55 11.35 -8.06
C ARG A 192 -16.65 12.58 -8.21
N HIS A 193 -16.47 13.02 -9.45
CA HIS A 193 -15.62 14.15 -9.83
C HIS A 193 -16.24 14.87 -11.04
N TRP A 194 -16.07 16.18 -11.16
CA TRP A 194 -16.71 17.00 -12.21
C TRP A 194 -16.27 16.67 -13.63
N GLY A 195 -15.08 16.08 -13.79
CA GLY A 195 -14.56 15.61 -15.08
C GLY A 195 -15.13 14.27 -15.53
N ALA A 196 -16.11 13.69 -14.83
CA ALA A 196 -16.76 12.45 -15.23
C ALA A 196 -18.29 12.57 -15.21
N GLU A 197 -18.96 12.00 -16.21
CA GLU A 197 -20.44 11.96 -16.27
C GLU A 197 -21.06 11.14 -15.12
N GLY A 198 -20.30 10.19 -14.58
CA GLY A 198 -20.70 9.33 -13.48
C GLY A 198 -19.53 8.99 -12.55
N PRO A 199 -19.75 8.20 -11.49
CA PRO A 199 -18.67 7.81 -10.60
C PRO A 199 -17.64 6.94 -11.33
N VAL A 200 -16.37 7.31 -11.22
CA VAL A 200 -15.27 6.42 -11.59
C VAL A 200 -15.15 5.36 -10.49
N GLN A 201 -15.13 4.08 -10.84
CA GLN A 201 -15.16 3.01 -9.83
C GLN A 201 -14.09 1.95 -10.08
N ARG A 202 -13.50 1.45 -9.00
CA ARG A 202 -12.68 0.23 -8.99
C ARG A 202 -13.27 -0.77 -8.03
N MET A 203 -13.20 -2.05 -8.41
CA MET A 203 -13.61 -3.18 -7.59
C MET A 203 -12.36 -3.93 -7.16
N TRP A 204 -12.44 -4.57 -6.00
CA TRP A 204 -11.37 -5.38 -5.44
C TRP A 204 -11.97 -6.56 -4.67
N GLU A 205 -11.34 -7.72 -4.82
CA GLU A 205 -11.71 -8.96 -4.16
C GLU A 205 -10.47 -9.54 -3.46
N PRO A 206 -10.63 -10.16 -2.28
CA PRO A 206 -9.52 -10.86 -1.63
C PRO A 206 -8.96 -11.99 -2.52
N GLU A 207 -7.72 -11.82 -2.98
CA GLU A 207 -6.98 -12.89 -3.67
C GLU A 207 -6.53 -13.94 -2.64
N VAL A 208 -7.41 -14.90 -2.36
CA VAL A 208 -7.12 -16.00 -1.43
C VAL A 208 -7.05 -17.30 -2.21
N PRO A 209 -5.99 -18.12 -2.06
CA PRO A 209 -5.94 -19.44 -2.66
C PRO A 209 -7.21 -20.23 -2.35
N GLU A 210 -7.77 -20.88 -3.36
CA GLU A 210 -8.86 -21.82 -3.12
C GLU A 210 -8.38 -22.88 -2.12
N PRO A 211 -9.21 -23.24 -1.13
CA PRO A 211 -8.86 -24.36 -0.27
C PRO A 211 -8.71 -25.59 -1.17
N PRO A 212 -7.78 -26.52 -0.87
CA PRO A 212 -7.67 -27.74 -1.64
C PRO A 212 -9.04 -28.41 -1.69
N SER A 213 -9.55 -28.65 -2.90
CA SER A 213 -10.83 -29.33 -3.09
C SER A 213 -10.81 -30.68 -2.38
N GLU A 214 -11.94 -31.12 -1.82
CA GLU A 214 -12.05 -32.44 -1.19
C GLU A 214 -11.59 -33.58 -2.11
N SER A 215 -11.75 -33.39 -3.43
CA SER A 215 -11.26 -34.30 -4.46
C SER A 215 -9.73 -34.41 -4.51
N SER A 216 -9.00 -33.31 -4.33
CA SER A 216 -7.53 -33.32 -4.29
C SER A 216 -6.99 -34.05 -3.06
N ALA A 217 -7.60 -33.82 -1.88
CA ALA A 217 -7.24 -34.53 -0.65
C ALA A 217 -7.55 -36.04 -0.75
N THR A 218 -8.70 -36.39 -1.34
CA THR A 218 -9.09 -37.80 -1.57
C THR A 218 -8.15 -38.49 -2.55
N LEU A 219 -7.71 -37.79 -3.60
CA LEU A 219 -6.74 -38.30 -4.57
C LEU A 219 -5.39 -38.60 -3.90
N TRP A 220 -4.87 -37.67 -3.10
CA TRP A 220 -3.61 -37.88 -2.38
C TRP A 220 -3.69 -39.02 -1.37
N CYS A 221 -4.81 -39.14 -0.64
CA CYS A 221 -5.07 -40.27 0.24
C CYS A 221 -5.13 -41.61 -0.52
N ALA A 222 -5.82 -41.66 -1.66
CA ALA A 222 -5.93 -42.86 -2.49
C ALA A 222 -4.58 -43.29 -3.07
N VAL A 223 -3.78 -42.32 -3.54
CA VAL A 223 -2.41 -42.56 -4.03
C VAL A 223 -1.54 -43.09 -2.88
N GLY A 224 -1.59 -42.45 -1.71
CA GLY A 224 -0.88 -42.91 -0.52
C GLY A 224 -1.26 -44.35 -0.12
N LEU A 225 -2.55 -44.68 -0.15
CA LEU A 225 -3.06 -46.02 0.14
C LEU A 225 -2.55 -47.06 -0.88
N ALA A 226 -2.61 -46.74 -2.17
CA ALA A 226 -2.15 -47.63 -3.24
C ALA A 226 -0.64 -47.92 -3.14
N VAL A 227 0.16 -46.90 -2.88
CA VAL A 227 1.62 -47.04 -2.66
C VAL A 227 1.89 -47.89 -1.42
N GLY A 228 1.14 -47.67 -0.33
CA GLY A 228 1.24 -48.47 0.88
C GLY A 228 0.94 -49.96 0.64
N ILE A 229 -0.14 -50.27 -0.07
CA ILE A 229 -0.52 -51.65 -0.42
C ILE A 229 0.56 -52.31 -1.31
N ALA A 230 1.05 -51.60 -2.31
CA ALA A 230 2.12 -52.10 -3.19
C ALA A 230 3.41 -52.40 -2.41
N GLY A 231 3.77 -51.54 -1.44
CA GLY A 231 4.90 -51.77 -0.55
C GLY A 231 4.74 -53.02 0.30
N ILE A 232 3.56 -53.24 0.86
CA ILE A 232 3.24 -54.45 1.65
C ILE A 232 3.34 -55.72 0.78
N ALA A 233 2.77 -55.70 -0.43
CA ALA A 233 2.82 -56.83 -1.36
C ALA A 233 4.26 -57.15 -1.81
N ALA A 234 5.06 -56.13 -2.13
CA ALA A 234 6.46 -56.31 -2.49
C ALA A 234 7.28 -56.85 -1.30
N GLY A 235 7.08 -56.29 -0.10
CA GLY A 235 7.75 -56.74 1.12
C GLY A 235 7.45 -58.19 1.46
N THR A 236 6.17 -58.57 1.43
CA THR A 236 5.74 -59.97 1.66
C THR A 236 6.32 -60.92 0.60
N ALA A 237 6.35 -60.53 -0.68
CA ALA A 237 6.97 -61.33 -1.73
C ALA A 237 8.48 -61.53 -1.54
N LEU A 238 9.21 -60.49 -1.10
CA LEU A 238 10.64 -60.58 -0.79
C LEU A 238 10.91 -61.48 0.41
N ILE A 239 10.11 -61.37 1.48
CA ILE A 239 10.21 -62.25 2.65
C ILE A 239 9.97 -63.71 2.25
N LEU A 240 8.90 -64.00 1.49
CA LEU A 240 8.60 -65.35 1.02
C LEU A 240 9.72 -65.92 0.13
N ARG A 241 10.30 -65.10 -0.76
CA ARG A 241 11.47 -65.51 -1.57
C ARG A 241 12.69 -65.80 -0.71
N ALA A 242 12.97 -65.00 0.32
CA ALA A 242 14.07 -65.22 1.25
C ALA A 242 13.90 -66.51 2.06
N VAL A 243 12.68 -66.77 2.57
CA VAL A 243 12.35 -68.01 3.29
C VAL A 243 12.47 -69.22 2.37
N ARG A 244 11.97 -69.16 1.12
CA ARG A 244 12.11 -70.25 0.15
C ARG A 244 13.57 -70.51 -0.25
N ARG A 245 14.39 -69.47 -0.42
CA ARG A 245 15.84 -69.62 -0.65
C ARG A 245 16.55 -70.26 0.53
N ASN A 246 16.23 -69.86 1.76
CA ASN A 246 16.78 -70.48 2.97
C ASN A 246 16.35 -71.94 3.13
N ALA A 247 15.11 -72.28 2.76
CA ALA A 247 14.63 -73.66 2.75
C ALA A 247 15.33 -74.50 1.66
N ALA A 248 15.56 -73.94 0.46
CA ALA A 248 16.27 -74.61 -0.63
C ALA A 248 17.77 -74.81 -0.34
N ASN A 249 18.41 -73.90 0.40
CA ASN A 249 19.80 -74.05 0.88
C ASN A 249 19.94 -75.03 2.06
N ARG A 250 18.83 -75.47 2.68
CA ARG A 250 18.82 -76.56 3.66
C ARG A 250 18.46 -77.87 2.95
N GLN A 251 19.29 -78.33 2.02
CA GLN A 251 19.37 -79.78 1.79
C GLN A 251 20.18 -80.41 2.94
N PRO A 252 19.71 -81.50 3.57
CA PRO A 252 20.51 -82.26 4.50
C PRO A 252 21.68 -82.89 3.74
N GLY A 253 22.91 -82.62 4.18
CA GLY A 253 24.05 -83.45 3.80
C GLY A 253 23.73 -84.89 4.20
N LEU A 254 23.62 -85.76 3.20
CA LEU A 254 23.65 -87.21 3.36
C LEU A 254 25.10 -87.61 3.62
N LEU A 255 25.39 -87.98 4.86
CA LEU A 255 26.21 -89.11 5.35
C LEU A 255 26.44 -88.95 6.86
#